data_AF-A0A388TB31-F1
#
_entry.id   AF-A0A388TB31-F1
#
_cell.length_a   1.000
_cell.length_b   1.000
_cell.length_c   1.000
_cell.angle_alpha   90.00
_cell.angle_beta   90.00
_cell.angle_gamma   90.00
#
_symmetry.space_group_name_H-M   'P 1'
#
loop_
_entity.id
_entity.type
_entity.pdbx_description
1 polymer ?
#
loop_
_entity_poly.entity_id
_entity_poly.type
_entity_poly.pdbx_seq_one_letter_code
_entity_poly.pdbx_strand_id
1 'polypeptide(L)' 'MDKKDYALLNTMIRLANKGARAAQKEAHRLGLPNVYFIGGKPVYEMPNGDLRLKYKY' A
#
# COMPACT_ATOMS: atom_id res chain seq x y z
N MET A 1 19.83 -19.43 2.66
CA MET A 1 19.45 -18.32 1.77
C MET A 1 20.72 -17.62 1.36
N ASP A 2 21.06 -17.67 0.08
CA ASP A 2 22.31 -17.15 -0.48
C ASP A 2 22.18 -15.66 -0.86
N LYS A 3 23.31 -14.96 -1.09
CA LYS A 3 23.31 -13.56 -1.54
C LYS A 3 22.43 -13.31 -2.77
N LYS A 4 22.35 -14.28 -3.69
CA LYS A 4 21.50 -14.19 -4.89
C LYS A 4 20.01 -14.17 -4.53
N ASP A 5 19.60 -14.95 -3.53
CA ASP A 5 18.21 -15.00 -3.05
C ASP A 5 17.80 -13.65 -2.45
N TYR A 6 18.69 -13.00 -1.69
CA TYR A 6 18.45 -11.66 -1.15
C TYR A 6 18.32 -10.60 -2.25
N ALA A 7 19.17 -10.66 -3.28
CA ALA A 7 19.10 -9.73 -4.41
C ALA A 7 17.80 -9.88 -5.21
N LEU A 8 17.35 -11.12 -5.41
CA LEU A 8 16.08 -11.41 -6.06
C LEU A 8 14.90 -10.91 -5.20
N LEU A 9 14.89 -11.22 -3.91
CA LEU A 9 13.85 -10.77 -2.99
C LEU A 9 13.73 -9.24 -2.96
N ASN A 10 14.85 -8.53 -2.86
CA ASN A 10 14.86 -7.06 -2.88
C ASN A 10 14.30 -6.50 -4.20
N THR A 11 14.62 -7.15 -5.33
CA THR A 11 14.10 -6.75 -6.64
C THR A 11 12.58 -6.94 -6.72
N MET A 12 12.07 -8.07 -6.22
CA MET A 12 10.63 -8.34 -6.16
C MET A 12 9.91 -7.35 -5.26
N ILE A 13 10.43 -7.08 -4.05
CA ILE A 13 9.86 -6.10 -3.12
C ILE A 13 9.81 -4.71 -3.78
N ARG A 14 10.88 -4.30 -4.46
CA ARG A 14 10.92 -2.99 -5.15
C ARG A 14 9.87 -2.88 -6.25
N LEU A 15 9.67 -3.92 -7.05
CA LEU A 15 8.67 -3.95 -8.12
C LEU A 15 7.24 -3.93 -7.54
N ALA A 16 6.98 -4.75 -6.52
CA ALA A 16 5.69 -4.78 -5.82
C ALA A 16 5.36 -3.41 -5.22
N ASN A 17 6.32 -2.78 -4.53
CA ASN A 17 6.15 -1.44 -3.96
C ASN A 17 5.86 -0.38 -5.03
N LYS A 18 6.49 -0.47 -6.21
CA LYS A 18 6.22 0.44 -7.33
C LYS A 18 4.79 0.30 -7.83
N GLY A 19 4.32 -0.95 -8.02
CA GLY A 19 2.94 -1.22 -8.44
C GLY A 19 1.91 -0.76 -7.42
N ALA A 20 2.13 -1.06 -6.14
CA ALA A 20 1.25 -0.64 -5.04
C ALA A 20 1.10 0.89 -4.98
N ARG A 21 2.21 1.64 -5.08
CA ARG A 21 2.18 3.11 -5.08
C ARG A 21 1.44 3.68 -6.28
N ALA A 22 1.57 3.08 -7.45
CA ALA A 22 0.84 3.51 -8.64
C ALA A 22 -0.68 3.30 -8.47
N ALA A 23 -1.09 2.14 -7.96
CA ALA A 23 -2.49 1.86 -7.65
C ALA A 23 -3.06 2.82 -6.59
N GLN A 24 -2.30 3.11 -5.54
CA GLN A 24 -2.70 4.05 -4.49
C GLN A 24 -2.90 5.48 -5.00
N LYS A 25 -2.02 5.92 -5.90
CA LYS A 25 -2.16 7.23 -6.55
C LYS A 25 -3.41 7.30 -7.42
N GLU A 26 -3.71 6.22 -8.13
CA GLU A 26 -4.92 6.14 -8.96
C GLU A 26 -6.19 6.10 -8.10
N ALA A 27 -6.19 5.37 -6.98
CA ALA A 27 -7.29 5.38 -6.03
C ALA A 27 -7.57 6.80 -5.52
N HIS A 28 -6.53 7.54 -5.12
CA HIS A 28 -6.63 8.96 -4.77
C HIS A 28 -7.26 9.80 -5.88
N ARG A 29 -6.80 9.63 -7.12
CA ARG A 29 -7.34 10.34 -8.30
C ARG A 29 -8.82 10.06 -8.52
N LEU A 30 -9.27 8.84 -8.21
CA LEU A 30 -10.66 8.39 -8.32
C LEU A 30 -11.52 8.72 -7.10
N GLY A 31 -10.94 9.34 -6.06
CA GLY A 31 -11.66 9.60 -4.80
C GLY A 31 -11.93 8.34 -3.97
N LEU A 32 -11.17 7.25 -4.22
CA LEU A 32 -11.27 6.01 -3.47
C LEU A 32 -10.24 5.98 -2.33
N PRO A 33 -10.64 5.52 -1.13
CA PRO A 33 -9.71 5.34 -0.03
C PRO A 33 -8.70 4.21 -0.30
N ASN A 34 -7.44 4.41 0.10
CA ASN A 34 -6.47 3.33 0.21
C ASN A 34 -6.69 2.54 1.50
N VAL A 35 -6.54 1.22 1.44
CA VAL A 35 -6.67 0.33 2.61
C VAL A 35 -5.32 -0.26 2.97
N TYR A 36 -4.96 -0.14 4.24
CA TYR A 36 -3.74 -0.68 4.84
C TYR A 36 -4.10 -1.60 5.99
N PHE A 37 -3.18 -2.48 6.38
CA PHE A 37 -3.26 -3.24 7.62
C PHE A 37 -2.07 -2.87 8.51
N ILE A 38 -2.33 -2.11 9.57
CA ILE A 38 -1.30 -1.63 10.49
C ILE A 38 -1.64 -2.16 11.89
N GLY A 39 -0.70 -2.89 12.50
CA GLY A 39 -0.92 -3.49 13.83
C GLY A 39 -2.11 -4.46 13.86
N GLY A 40 -2.36 -5.20 12.77
CA GLY A 40 -3.47 -6.16 12.66
C GLY A 40 -4.85 -5.53 12.45
N LYS A 41 -4.93 -4.20 12.27
CA LYS A 41 -6.19 -3.48 12.06
C LYS A 41 -6.23 -2.84 10.67
N PRO A 42 -7.38 -2.81 9.99
CA PRO A 42 -7.53 -2.07 8.77
C PRO A 42 -7.46 -0.56 9.06
N VAL A 43 -6.68 0.16 8.25
CA VAL A 43 -6.55 1.61 8.25
C VAL A 43 -6.86 2.11 6.86
N TYR A 44 -7.73 3.11 6.77
CA TYR A 44 -8.19 3.69 5.52
C TYR A 44 -7.57 5.08 5.37
N GLU A 45 -6.82 5.32 4.31
CA GLU A 45 -6.38 6.66 3.93
C GLU A 45 -7.38 7.22 2.92
N MET A 46 -8.08 8.27 3.30
CA MET A 46 -9.02 8.95 2.44
C MET A 46 -8.28 9.76 1.35
N PRO A 47 -8.95 10.11 0.25
CA PRO A 47 -8.35 10.90 -0.84
C PRO A 47 -7.85 12.29 -0.41
N ASN A 48 -8.37 12.83 0.70
CA ASN A 48 -7.91 14.10 1.28
C ASN A 48 -6.65 13.92 2.17
N GLY A 49 -6.14 12.71 2.33
CA GLY A 49 -4.99 12.37 3.18
C GLY A 49 -5.33 11.97 4.62
N ASP A 50 -6.61 12.00 5.03
CA ASP A 50 -6.99 11.62 6.39
C ASP A 50 -6.90 10.10 6.60
N LEU A 51 -6.32 9.68 7.72
CA LEU A 51 -6.27 8.28 8.14
C LEU A 51 -7.43 7.95 9.09
N ARG A 52 -8.18 6.88 8.80
CA ARG A 52 -9.32 6.42 9.60
C ARG A 52 -9.20 4.93 9.94
N LEU A 53 -9.48 4.59 11.20
CA LEU A 53 -9.53 3.20 11.67
C LEU A 53 -10.90 2.54 11.45
N LYS A 54 -11.91 3.33 11.08
CA LYS A 54 -13.25 2.88 10.70
C LYS A 54 -13.69 3.66 9.46
N TYR A 55 -13.97 2.94 8.39
CA TYR A 55 -14.68 3.47 7.24
C TYR A 55 -16.18 3.17 7.45
N LYS A 56 -17.00 4.21 7.65
CA LYS A 56 -18.46 4.07 7.63
C LYS A 56 -18.91 4.35 6.20
N TYR A 57 -19.58 3.37 5.59
CA TYR A 57 -20.32 3.54 4.34
C TYR A 57 -21.45 4.55 4.52
#